data_AF-A0A962U7F4-F1
#
_entry.id   AF-A0A962U7F4-F1
#
_cell.length_a   1.000
_cell.length_b   1.000
_cell.length_c   1.000
_cell.angle_alpha   90.00
_cell.angle_beta   90.00
_cell.angle_gamma   90.00
#
_symmetry.space_group_name_H-M   'P 1'
#
loop_
_entity.id
_entity.type
_entity.pdbx_description
1 polymer ?
#
loop_
_entity_poly.entity_id
_entity_poly.type
_entity_poly.pdbx_seq_one_letter_code
_entity_poly.pdbx_strand_id
1 'polypeptide(L)' 'MEWLSQMENTKPLALVIFFVVFVAIVLYVFTGKKRSKRLESYKNIPFLDDDAPAEREDKGSK' A
#
# COMPACT_ATOMS: atom_id res chain seq x y z
N MET A 1 -18.03 -33.76 17.54
CA MET A 1 -17.00 -33.30 16.58
C MET A 1 -16.88 -34.21 15.34
N GLU A 2 -17.78 -35.18 15.12
CA GLU A 2 -17.67 -36.12 13.98
C GLU A 2 -18.20 -35.57 12.65
N TRP A 3 -18.92 -34.45 12.68
CA TRP A 3 -19.52 -33.85 11.48
C TRP A 3 -18.49 -33.36 10.45
N LEU A 4 -17.32 -32.88 10.90
CA LEU A 4 -16.22 -32.43 10.04
C LEU A 4 -15.45 -33.59 9.38
N SER A 5 -15.52 -34.79 9.97
CA SER A 5 -14.78 -35.96 9.49
C SER A 5 -15.60 -36.83 8.52
N GLN A 6 -16.88 -36.52 8.32
CA GLN A 6 -17.70 -37.14 7.29
C GLN A 6 -17.28 -36.61 5.92
N MET A 7 -16.76 -37.50 5.07
CA MET A 7 -16.33 -37.18 3.69
C MET A 7 -17.43 -36.52 2.85
N GLU A 8 -18.69 -36.74 3.21
CA GLU A 8 -19.86 -36.13 2.56
C GLU A 8 -19.90 -34.61 2.74
N ASN A 9 -19.55 -34.11 3.93
CA ASN A 9 -19.56 -32.68 4.25
C ASN A 9 -18.27 -31.97 3.80
N THR A 10 -17.22 -32.71 3.47
CA THR A 10 -15.93 -32.16 3.06
C THR A 10 -16.02 -31.36 1.75
N LYS A 11 -16.88 -31.77 0.81
CA LYS A 11 -17.06 -31.08 -0.48
C LYS A 11 -17.60 -29.65 -0.31
N PRO A 12 -18.76 -29.42 0.34
CA PRO A 12 -19.26 -28.06 0.56
C PRO A 12 -18.35 -27.27 1.52
N LEU A 13 -17.73 -27.92 2.52
CA LEU A 13 -16.80 -27.27 3.44
C LEU A 13 -15.60 -26.65 2.71
N ALA A 14 -14.97 -27.41 1.81
CA ALA A 14 -13.84 -26.92 1.02
C ALA A 14 -14.23 -25.71 0.16
N LEU A 15 -15.42 -25.72 -0.44
CA LEU A 15 -15.96 -24.60 -1.22
C LEU A 15 -16.11 -23.33 -0.36
N VAL A 16 -16.70 -23.46 0.82
CA VAL A 16 -16.90 -22.33 1.74
C VAL A 16 -15.57 -21.76 2.20
N ILE A 17 -14.63 -22.62 2.61
CA ILE A 17 -13.29 -22.18 3.04
C ILE A 17 -12.57 -21.47 1.89
N PHE A 18 -12.58 -22.05 0.69
CA PHE A 18 -11.93 -21.45 -0.47
C PHE A 18 -12.52 -20.08 -0.82
N PHE A 19 -13.85 -19.96 -0.76
CA PHE A 19 -14.54 -18.71 -1.02
C PHE A 19 -14.23 -17.63 0.03
N VAL A 20 -14.29 -17.98 1.32
CA VAL A 20 -13.99 -17.04 2.41
C VAL A 20 -12.53 -16.59 2.36
N VAL A 21 -11.59 -17.51 2.09
CA VAL A 21 -10.16 -17.19 1.93
C VAL A 21 -9.95 -16.24 0.75
N PHE A 22 -10.60 -16.49 -0.39
CA PHE A 22 -10.54 -15.60 -1.55
C PHE A 22 -11.02 -14.19 -1.21
N VAL A 23 -12.20 -14.07 -0.59
CA VAL A 23 -12.75 -12.77 -0.17
C VAL A 23 -11.83 -12.08 0.84
N ALA A 24 -11.26 -12.81 1.79
CA ALA A 24 -10.33 -12.28 2.78
C ALA A 24 -9.05 -11.71 2.12
N ILE A 25 -8.48 -12.39 1.12
CA ILE A 25 -7.32 -11.90 0.36
C ILE A 25 -7.69 -10.63 -0.41
N VAL A 26 -8.84 -10.61 -1.10
CA VAL A 26 -9.32 -9.42 -1.80
C VAL A 26 -9.44 -8.25 -0.82
N LEU A 27 -10.13 -8.43 0.30
CA LEU A 27 -10.26 -7.39 1.32
C LEU A 27 -8.91 -6.94 1.87
N TYR A 28 -7.97 -7.87 2.12
CA TYR A 28 -6.62 -7.55 2.59
C TYR A 28 -5.87 -6.66 1.60
N VAL A 29 -5.88 -7.02 0.31
CA VAL A 29 -5.20 -6.26 -0.75
C VAL A 29 -5.80 -4.86 -0.90
N PHE A 30 -7.13 -4.74 -0.93
CA PHE A 30 -7.79 -3.44 -1.14
C PHE A 30 -7.75 -2.56 0.12
N THR A 31 -7.80 -3.14 1.32
CA THR A 31 -7.73 -2.40 2.60
C THR A 31 -6.29 -1.95 2.92
N GLY A 32 -5.28 -2.61 2.36
CA GLY A 32 -3.85 -2.29 2.53
C GLY A 32 -3.40 -0.93 1.98
N LYS A 33 -4.27 -0.17 1.29
CA LYS A 33 -3.96 1.19 0.78
C LYS A 33 -3.53 2.19 1.87
N LYS A 34 -3.77 1.91 3.15
CA LYS A 34 -3.32 2.77 4.27
C LYS A 34 -1.79 2.96 4.30
N ARG A 35 -1.00 2.03 3.74
CA ARG A 35 0.48 2.20 3.60
C ARG A 35 0.91 3.18 2.50
N SER A 36 0.06 3.45 1.51
CA SER A 36 0.38 4.39 0.43
C SER A 36 0.36 5.86 0.89
N LYS A 37 -0.42 6.19 1.93
CA LYS A 37 -0.50 7.56 2.48
C LYS A 37 0.82 8.09 3.04
N ARG A 38 1.72 7.21 3.52
CA ARG A 38 3.06 7.60 3.99
C ARG A 38 4.05 7.84 2.83
N LEU A 39 3.74 7.38 1.62
CA LEU A 39 4.56 7.62 0.44
C LEU A 39 4.14 8.90 -0.29
N GLU A 40 2.86 9.28 -0.20
CA GLU A 40 2.36 10.56 -0.73
C GLU A 40 2.82 11.78 0.09
N SER A 41 3.18 11.61 1.38
CA SER A 41 3.74 12.71 2.19
C SER A 41 5.10 13.24 1.71
N TYR A 42 5.76 12.51 0.79
CA TYR A 42 7.03 12.89 0.18
C TYR A 42 6.88 13.34 -1.28
N LYS A 43 5.64 13.55 -1.77
CA LYS A 43 5.40 13.93 -3.17
C LYS A 43 5.66 15.42 -3.46
N ASN A 44 5.66 16.25 -2.42
CA ASN A 44 5.93 17.70 -2.50
C ASN A 44 7.19 18.06 -1.71
N ILE A 45 8.27 17.29 -1.88
CA ILE A 45 9.57 17.77 -1.42
C ILE A 45 10.01 18.79 -2.49
N PRO A 46 10.19 20.08 -2.15
CA PRO A 46 10.74 21.03 -3.11
C PRO A 46 12.09 20.49 -3.59
N PHE A 47 12.29 20.43 -4.91
CA PHE A 47 13.58 20.08 -5.46
C PHE A 47 14.57 21.14 -4.97
N LEU A 48 15.62 20.73 -4.25
CA LEU A 48 16.74 21.59 -3.88
C LEU A 48 17.45 22.21 -5.11
N ASP A 49 17.10 21.73 -6.32
CA ASP A 49 17.60 22.22 -7.60
C ASP A 49 16.84 23.46 -8.14
N ASP A 50 15.66 23.80 -7.61
CA ASP A 50 14.88 24.97 -8.05
C ASP A 50 15.21 26.27 -7.27
N ASP A 51 16.03 26.20 -6.20
CA ASP A 51 16.50 27.35 -5.42
C ASP A 51 18.01 27.61 -5.62
N ALA A 52 18.49 27.53 -6.86
CA ALA A 52 19.75 28.15 -7.26
C ALA A 52 19.47 29.53 -7.89
N PRO A 53 19.42 30.65 -7.13
CA PRO A 53 19.59 31.95 -7.73
C PRO A 53 21.05 32.06 -8.19
N ALA A 54 21.20 32.08 -9.51
CA ALA A 54 22.44 32.32 -10.22
C ALA A 54 23.27 33.43 -9.56
N GLU A 55 24.56 33.10 -9.41
CA GLU A 55 25.69 33.99 -9.24
C GLU A 55 25.44 35.39 -9.84
N ARG A 56 25.36 36.39 -8.96
CA ARG A 56 25.54 37.79 -9.34
C ARG A 56 26.79 38.28 -8.64
N GLU A 57 27.88 38.28 -9.39
CA GLU A 57 28.99 39.21 -9.17
C GLU A 57 28.43 40.62 -8.98
N ASP A 58 28.78 41.29 -7.89
CA ASP A 58 28.85 42.75 -7.91
C ASP A 58 30.15 43.21 -7.24
N LYS A 59 30.88 44.00 -8.03
CA LYS A 59 32.20 44.53 -7.75
C LYS A 59 32.06 45.77 -6.88
N GLY A 60 32.69 45.72 -5.70
CA GLY A 60 33.41 46.85 -5.11
C GLY A 60 32.59 48.00 -4.53
N SER A 61 33.05 48.50 -3.37
CA SER A 61 33.54 49.88 -3.23
C SER A 61 33.59 50.29 -1.75
N LYS A 62 34.81 50.62 -1.30
CA LYS A 62 35.21 51.53 -0.20
C LYS A 62 34.71 51.30 1.20
#